data_AF-A0A0D9RJI1-F1
#
_entry.id   AF-A0A0D9RJI1-F1
#
_cell.length_a   1.000
_cell.length_b   1.000
_cell.length_c   1.000
_cell.angle_alpha   90.00
_cell.angle_beta   90.00
_cell.angle_gamma   90.00
#
_symmetry.space_group_name_H-M   'P 1'
#
loop_
_entity.id
_entity.type
_entity.pdbx_description
1 polymer ?
#
loop_
_entity_poly.entity_id
_entity_poly.type
_entity_poly.pdbx_seq_one_letter_code
_entity_poly.pdbx_strand_id
1 'polypeptide(L)'
;MVPPKLCVLFCLCGCLAVVHPFDWQYLNPVAHMKSSAWVNKIQVLMAAASFGEAKIPKGNGPYSVGCTDLMFDHTKKGTFLRLYYPSQDDDRLDTLWIPNKEYFWGLSKYLGKHWLMGNILSLLFGSVTTPANWNSPLRPGEKYPLVVFSHGLGAFRTIYSAIGIDLASHGFIVAAVEHRDRSASATYYFKNQSAAEIGKKSWLYLRTLKEEEEIHIRNKQVRQRAKECSQALNLILDIDHGKPVKNALDLKFDMEQLKDSIDREKIAVIGHSFGGATVIQTLSEDQRFRCGIALDAWMLPLGDEVYSRIPQPLFFINSEYFQYPANIIKMKKCYSPDKERKMITIRGSVHQNFADFTFATGKIIGRMLKLKGDIDSDVAIDLSNKASLAFLQKHLGLHKDFDQWDCLIEGDDENLIPGTNINTTNQHIVLQSSSGIEN
;
A
#
# COMPACT_ATOMS: atom_id res chain seq x y z
N MET A 1 -6.84 -4.16 -44.27
CA MET A 1 -8.05 -4.37 -43.44
C MET A 1 -7.63 -4.35 -41.98
N VAL A 2 -8.02 -3.30 -41.26
CA VAL A 2 -7.66 -3.02 -39.86
C VAL A 2 -8.92 -3.28 -39.01
N PRO A 3 -8.86 -4.02 -37.89
CA PRO A 3 -10.01 -4.18 -37.02
C PRO A 3 -10.12 -3.08 -35.95
N PRO A 4 -11.34 -2.77 -35.47
CA PRO A 4 -11.68 -1.50 -34.84
C PRO A 4 -11.44 -1.53 -33.33
N LYS A 5 -10.47 -0.75 -32.84
CA LYS A 5 -10.25 -0.50 -31.39
C LYS A 5 -10.11 0.99 -31.06
N LEU A 6 -10.84 1.85 -31.78
CA LEU A 6 -10.76 3.31 -31.58
C LEU A 6 -12.11 4.01 -31.29
N CYS A 7 -13.22 3.30 -31.11
CA CYS A 7 -14.54 3.95 -30.95
C CYS A 7 -15.04 4.16 -29.51
N VAL A 8 -14.39 3.62 -28.47
CA VAL A 8 -14.91 3.78 -27.10
C VAL A 8 -14.33 5.00 -26.38
N LEU A 9 -13.12 5.46 -26.75
CA LEU A 9 -12.51 6.65 -26.15
C LEU A 9 -13.04 7.97 -26.74
N PHE A 10 -13.66 7.94 -27.93
CA PHE A 10 -14.24 9.12 -28.58
C PHE A 10 -15.68 9.44 -28.10
N CYS A 11 -16.41 8.46 -27.55
CA CYS A 11 -17.78 8.72 -27.05
C CYS A 11 -17.84 9.52 -25.74
N LEU A 12 -16.78 9.50 -24.92
CA LEU A 12 -16.75 10.29 -23.67
C LEU A 12 -16.32 11.75 -23.87
N CYS A 13 -15.69 12.09 -25.01
CA CYS A 13 -15.33 13.47 -25.35
C CYS A 13 -16.34 14.16 -26.28
N GLY A 14 -17.23 13.40 -26.94
CA GLY A 14 -18.20 13.94 -27.90
C GLY A 14 -19.45 14.61 -27.30
N CYS A 15 -19.72 14.43 -26.00
CA CYS A 15 -20.94 14.96 -25.38
C CYS A 15 -20.78 16.37 -24.75
N LEU A 16 -19.63 17.03 -24.91
CA LEU A 16 -19.40 18.40 -24.44
C LEU A 16 -19.30 19.44 -25.57
N ALA A 17 -19.57 19.05 -26.82
CA ALA A 17 -19.57 19.94 -27.97
C ALA A 17 -20.99 20.17 -28.52
N VAL A 18 -21.93 20.55 -27.65
CA VAL A 18 -23.18 21.18 -28.08
C VAL A 18 -23.45 22.31 -27.08
N VAL A 19 -23.04 23.53 -27.45
CA VAL A 19 -23.75 24.81 -27.25
C VAL A 19 -22.74 25.95 -27.54
N HIS A 20 -23.00 26.63 -28.66
CA HIS A 20 -22.42 27.87 -29.22
C HIS A 20 -21.10 27.82 -30.04
N PRO A 21 -21.11 28.31 -31.30
CA PRO A 21 -19.89 28.51 -32.09
C PRO A 21 -19.16 29.76 -31.58
N PHE A 22 -17.94 29.60 -31.10
CA PHE A 22 -17.06 30.70 -30.72
C PHE A 22 -16.02 30.90 -31.84
N ASP A 23 -16.03 32.08 -32.44
CA ASP A 23 -15.17 32.47 -33.57
C ASP A 23 -13.70 32.62 -33.13
N TRP A 24 -12.80 31.96 -33.85
CA TRP A 24 -11.38 31.78 -33.46
C TRP A 24 -10.44 32.92 -33.88
N GLN A 25 -10.94 34.12 -34.17
CA GLN A 25 -10.10 35.17 -34.78
C GLN A 25 -9.63 36.32 -33.90
N TYR A 26 -9.92 36.33 -32.60
CA TYR A 26 -9.27 37.28 -31.70
C TYR A 26 -8.99 36.61 -30.37
N LEU A 27 -7.71 36.31 -30.07
CA LEU A 27 -7.08 36.56 -28.77
C LEU A 27 -5.58 36.20 -28.81
N ASN A 28 -4.79 37.24 -28.55
CA ASN A 28 -3.35 37.36 -28.45
C ASN A 28 -2.73 36.36 -27.42
N PRO A 29 -1.62 35.66 -27.71
CA PRO A 29 -1.15 34.54 -26.88
C PRO A 29 -0.24 34.96 -25.71
N VAL A 30 -0.58 35.98 -24.92
CA VAL A 30 0.07 36.24 -23.62
C VAL A 30 -0.89 37.03 -22.71
N ALA A 31 -1.76 36.33 -21.96
CA ALA A 31 -2.33 36.78 -20.68
C ALA A 31 -3.49 35.87 -20.28
N HIS A 32 -3.21 34.76 -19.61
CA HIS A 32 -4.10 34.22 -18.58
C HIS A 32 -3.32 33.18 -17.77
N MET A 33 -2.67 33.64 -16.71
CA MET A 33 -2.39 32.80 -15.55
C MET A 33 -3.75 32.31 -15.03
N LYS A 34 -4.17 31.12 -15.45
CA LYS A 34 -5.31 30.43 -14.86
C LYS A 34 -4.94 30.14 -13.41
N SER A 35 -5.67 30.74 -12.47
CA SER A 35 -5.43 30.53 -11.05
C SER A 35 -5.56 29.05 -10.70
N SER A 36 -4.73 28.56 -9.77
CA SER A 36 -4.80 27.19 -9.23
C SER A 36 -6.23 26.83 -8.77
N ALA A 37 -6.98 27.82 -8.30
CA ALA A 37 -8.38 27.70 -7.90
C ALA A 37 -9.32 27.27 -9.05
N TRP A 38 -9.10 27.74 -10.29
CA TRP A 38 -9.92 27.36 -11.44
C TRP A 38 -9.64 25.91 -11.88
N VAL A 39 -8.36 25.52 -11.88
CA VAL A 39 -7.95 24.14 -12.16
C VAL A 39 -8.51 23.19 -11.10
N ASN A 40 -8.44 23.56 -9.82
CA ASN A 40 -9.02 22.78 -8.73
C ASN A 40 -10.53 22.62 -8.88
N LYS A 41 -11.28 23.68 -9.26
CA LYS A 41 -12.73 23.58 -9.51
C LYS A 41 -13.06 22.59 -10.63
N ILE A 42 -12.29 22.61 -11.73
CA ILE A 42 -12.47 21.66 -12.82
C ILE A 42 -12.15 20.23 -12.38
N GLN A 43 -11.08 20.04 -11.60
CA GLN A 43 -10.73 18.73 -11.06
C GLN A 43 -11.84 18.16 -10.17
N VAL A 44 -12.41 18.98 -9.28
CA VAL A 44 -13.52 18.57 -8.40
C VAL A 44 -14.76 18.19 -9.22
N LEU A 45 -15.10 18.98 -10.24
CA LEU A 45 -16.24 18.70 -11.13
C LEU A 45 -16.04 17.42 -11.94
N MET A 46 -14.85 17.20 -12.49
CA MET A 46 -14.50 15.98 -13.24
C MET A 46 -14.49 14.74 -12.35
N ALA A 47 -14.00 14.86 -11.11
CA ALA A 47 -14.04 13.79 -10.12
C ALA A 47 -15.49 13.42 -9.76
N ALA A 48 -16.34 14.43 -9.50
CA ALA A 48 -17.76 14.21 -9.19
C ALA A 48 -18.54 13.57 -10.36
N ALA A 49 -18.23 13.95 -11.61
CA ALA A 49 -18.91 13.44 -12.80
C ALA A 49 -18.46 12.02 -13.22
N SER A 50 -17.23 11.61 -12.89
CA SER A 50 -16.65 10.34 -13.36
C SER A 50 -16.75 9.18 -12.37
N PHE A 51 -16.99 9.47 -11.08
CA PHE A 51 -16.73 8.53 -9.99
C PHE A 51 -17.85 8.48 -8.92
N GLY A 52 -19.12 8.37 -9.33
CA GLY A 52 -20.24 8.18 -8.39
C GLY A 52 -19.90 7.25 -7.23
N GLU A 53 -20.11 7.71 -5.99
CA GLU A 53 -19.88 7.06 -4.68
C GLU A 53 -18.49 6.43 -4.41
N ALA A 54 -17.55 6.42 -5.35
CA ALA A 54 -16.24 5.78 -5.19
C ALA A 54 -15.34 6.56 -4.23
N LYS A 55 -15.25 6.09 -2.98
CA LYS A 55 -14.45 6.70 -1.90
C LYS A 55 -13.73 5.61 -1.12
N ILE A 56 -12.50 5.91 -0.69
CA ILE A 56 -11.77 5.07 0.25
C ILE A 56 -12.59 5.01 1.56
N PRO A 57 -12.86 3.81 2.10
CA PRO A 57 -13.69 3.66 3.29
C PRO A 57 -13.03 4.28 4.53
N LYS A 58 -13.86 4.72 5.49
CA LYS A 58 -13.39 5.07 6.83
C LYS A 58 -12.96 3.81 7.58
N GLY A 59 -12.18 3.98 8.65
CA GLY A 59 -11.94 2.88 9.58
C GLY A 59 -13.21 2.52 10.35
N ASN A 60 -13.38 1.24 10.65
CA ASN A 60 -14.56 0.71 11.33
C ASN A 60 -14.42 0.68 12.87
N GLY A 61 -13.23 1.03 13.39
CA GLY A 61 -12.95 1.04 14.82
C GLY A 61 -13.41 2.34 15.51
N PRO A 62 -13.35 2.38 16.85
CA PRO A 62 -13.89 3.48 17.64
C PRO A 62 -13.01 4.74 17.67
N TYR A 63 -11.75 4.67 17.26
CA TYR A 63 -10.84 5.81 17.28
C TYR A 63 -10.97 6.63 15.98
N SER A 64 -11.05 7.95 16.10
CA SER A 64 -10.77 8.85 14.97
C SER A 64 -9.31 8.69 14.53
N VAL A 65 -9.04 8.94 13.24
CA VAL A 65 -7.72 8.65 12.65
C VAL A 65 -7.04 9.92 12.17
N GLY A 66 -5.82 10.15 12.66
CA GLY A 66 -4.90 11.17 12.16
C GLY A 66 -3.94 10.61 11.12
N CYS A 67 -3.37 11.48 10.30
CA CYS A 67 -2.34 11.12 9.32
C CYS A 67 -1.26 12.20 9.22
N THR A 68 0.01 11.80 9.11
CA THR A 68 1.12 12.71 8.77
C THR A 68 2.19 11.97 7.96
N ASP A 69 3.19 12.69 7.44
CA ASP A 69 4.35 12.11 6.76
C ASP A 69 5.64 12.44 7.54
N LEU A 70 6.55 11.47 7.67
CA LEU A 70 7.85 11.63 8.32
C LEU A 70 8.97 11.25 7.36
N MET A 71 9.93 12.15 7.12
CA MET A 71 11.18 11.87 6.41
C MET A 71 12.38 12.20 7.29
N PHE A 72 13.17 11.20 7.66
CA PHE A 72 14.39 11.37 8.45
C PHE A 72 15.46 10.28 8.21
N ASP A 73 16.71 10.61 7.90
CA ASP A 73 17.17 11.95 7.50
C ASP A 73 16.59 12.36 6.13
N HIS A 74 17.04 13.50 5.59
CA HIS A 74 16.55 14.02 4.31
C HIS A 74 17.06 13.25 3.08
N THR A 75 17.99 12.28 3.25
CA THR A 75 18.70 11.63 2.16
C THR A 75 17.96 10.40 1.62
N LYS A 76 18.45 9.84 0.51
CA LYS A 76 17.93 8.58 -0.06
C LYS A 76 18.13 7.35 0.86
N LYS A 77 18.98 7.46 1.89
CA LYS A 77 19.25 6.39 2.87
C LYS A 77 18.42 6.54 4.15
N GLY A 78 17.78 7.70 4.34
CA GLY A 78 16.89 7.97 5.46
C GLY A 78 15.55 7.25 5.30
N THR A 79 14.80 7.20 6.39
CA THR A 79 13.44 6.67 6.44
C THR A 79 12.45 7.67 5.87
N PHE A 80 11.45 7.18 5.13
CA PHE A 80 10.29 7.98 4.73
C PHE A 80 9.05 7.12 4.85
N LEU A 81 8.06 7.63 5.56
CA LEU A 81 6.86 6.89 5.87
C LEU A 81 5.67 7.83 6.02
N ARG A 82 4.48 7.26 5.83
CA ARG A 82 3.21 7.86 6.22
C ARG A 82 2.77 7.20 7.52
N LEU A 83 2.42 8.01 8.51
CA LEU A 83 1.84 7.54 9.75
C LEU A 83 0.32 7.65 9.68
N TYR A 84 -0.37 6.59 10.09
CA TYR A 84 -1.78 6.61 10.50
C TYR A 84 -1.83 6.29 11.99
N TYR A 85 -2.61 7.02 12.77
CA TYR A 85 -2.63 6.89 14.22
C TYR A 85 -3.97 7.33 14.81
N PRO A 86 -4.33 6.87 16.02
CA PRO A 86 -5.49 7.39 16.74
C PRO A 86 -5.33 8.90 17.01
N SER A 87 -6.25 9.72 16.50
CA SER A 87 -6.24 11.18 16.70
C SER A 87 -7.17 11.63 17.83
N GLN A 88 -6.95 12.85 18.32
CA GLN A 88 -7.85 13.52 19.26
C GLN A 88 -9.11 14.07 18.56
N ASP A 89 -8.94 14.61 17.35
CA ASP A 89 -10.02 15.29 16.61
C ASP A 89 -10.64 14.39 15.54
N ASP A 90 -11.90 14.67 15.17
CA ASP A 90 -12.67 13.99 14.10
C ASP A 90 -13.09 14.92 12.94
N ASP A 91 -12.62 16.16 12.93
CA ASP A 91 -13.37 17.24 12.25
C ASP A 91 -13.08 17.45 10.75
N ARG A 92 -12.14 16.74 10.10
CA ARG A 92 -11.67 17.21 8.77
C ARG A 92 -11.51 16.20 7.62
N LEU A 93 -11.16 14.93 7.87
CA LEU A 93 -10.98 13.91 6.82
C LEU A 93 -10.33 14.45 5.51
N ASP A 94 -9.29 15.26 5.67
CA ASP A 94 -8.73 16.16 4.65
C ASP A 94 -7.37 15.72 4.12
N THR A 95 -6.93 14.51 4.47
CA THR A 95 -5.66 13.96 4.00
C THR A 95 -5.68 13.73 2.49
N LEU A 96 -4.76 14.37 1.77
CA LEU A 96 -4.60 14.14 0.33
C LEU A 96 -4.07 12.73 0.05
N TRP A 97 -4.74 11.98 -0.83
CA TRP A 97 -4.42 10.58 -1.12
C TRP A 97 -3.11 10.44 -1.89
N ILE A 98 -2.94 11.13 -3.02
CA ILE A 98 -1.70 11.12 -3.82
C ILE A 98 -1.16 12.55 -3.92
N PRO A 99 -0.16 12.92 -3.09
CA PRO A 99 0.11 14.33 -2.81
C PRO A 99 1.00 15.08 -3.81
N ASN A 100 1.59 14.40 -4.79
CA ASN A 100 2.50 15.03 -5.76
C ASN A 100 2.29 14.45 -7.16
N LYS A 101 2.40 15.29 -8.20
CA LYS A 101 2.18 14.92 -9.61
C LYS A 101 3.12 13.83 -10.12
N GLU A 102 4.35 13.78 -9.61
CA GLU A 102 5.37 12.83 -10.03
C GLU A 102 5.01 11.39 -9.66
N TYR A 103 4.17 11.17 -8.64
CA TYR A 103 3.61 9.85 -8.37
C TYR A 103 2.72 9.37 -9.53
N PHE A 104 1.90 10.24 -10.11
CA PHE A 104 1.09 9.89 -11.30
C PHE A 104 1.95 9.64 -12.54
N TRP A 105 3.04 10.40 -12.73
CA TRP A 105 4.01 10.11 -13.78
C TRP A 105 4.70 8.76 -13.57
N GLY A 106 5.04 8.42 -12.31
CA GLY A 106 5.57 7.12 -11.93
C GLY A 106 4.59 5.98 -12.16
N LEU A 107 3.30 6.17 -11.86
CA LEU A 107 2.23 5.19 -12.14
C LEU A 107 2.06 4.99 -13.65
N SER A 108 2.02 6.08 -14.42
CA SER A 108 1.99 6.00 -15.89
C SER A 108 3.15 5.18 -16.44
N LYS A 109 4.37 5.42 -15.93
CA LYS A 109 5.57 4.67 -16.32
C LYS A 109 5.43 3.18 -15.95
N TYR A 110 4.96 2.87 -14.75
CA TYR A 110 4.74 1.49 -14.31
C TYR A 110 3.73 0.75 -15.20
N LEU A 111 2.65 1.42 -15.60
CA LEU A 111 1.63 0.87 -16.50
C LEU A 111 2.09 0.74 -17.97
N GLY A 112 3.35 1.09 -18.27
CA GLY A 112 3.89 1.08 -19.63
C GLY A 112 3.21 2.10 -20.55
N LYS A 113 2.69 3.20 -19.99
CA LYS A 113 1.98 4.25 -20.72
C LYS A 113 2.85 5.50 -20.89
N HIS A 114 2.57 6.24 -21.96
CA HIS A 114 3.23 7.52 -22.26
C HIS A 114 2.96 8.58 -21.16
N TRP A 115 3.89 9.49 -20.92
CA TRP A 115 3.85 10.46 -19.80
C TRP A 115 2.57 11.31 -19.74
N LEU A 116 1.93 11.55 -20.87
CA LEU A 116 0.62 12.23 -20.97
C LEU A 116 -0.45 11.56 -20.10
N MET A 117 -0.42 10.23 -19.98
CA MET A 117 -1.36 9.49 -19.12
C MET A 117 -1.18 9.87 -17.64
N GLY A 118 0.04 10.18 -17.20
CA GLY A 118 0.28 10.66 -15.84
C GLY A 118 -0.39 12.01 -15.55
N ASN A 119 -0.52 12.88 -16.55
CA ASN A 119 -1.28 14.14 -16.39
C ASN A 119 -2.79 13.88 -16.32
N ILE A 120 -3.30 12.91 -17.10
CA ILE A 120 -4.71 12.50 -17.03
C ILE A 120 -5.02 11.93 -15.64
N LEU A 121 -4.18 11.02 -15.14
CA LEU A 121 -4.32 10.47 -13.78
C LEU A 121 -4.26 11.58 -12.72
N SER A 122 -3.34 12.54 -12.88
CA SER A 122 -3.26 13.69 -11.97
C SER A 122 -4.48 14.60 -12.03
N LEU A 123 -5.13 14.74 -13.18
CA LEU A 123 -6.37 15.50 -13.32
C LEU A 123 -7.54 14.79 -12.62
N LEU A 124 -7.62 13.46 -12.76
CA LEU A 124 -8.71 12.66 -12.21
C LEU A 124 -8.58 12.46 -10.69
N PHE A 125 -7.37 12.21 -10.20
CA PHE A 125 -7.14 11.75 -8.82
C PHE A 125 -6.33 12.74 -7.96
N GLY A 126 -5.80 13.82 -8.53
CA GLY A 126 -4.90 14.74 -7.83
C GLY A 126 -5.52 15.55 -6.69
N SER A 127 -6.86 15.55 -6.58
CA SER A 127 -7.62 16.22 -5.51
C SER A 127 -8.37 15.25 -4.60
N VAL A 128 -8.23 13.94 -4.82
CA VAL A 128 -8.92 12.91 -4.02
C VAL A 128 -8.29 12.84 -2.63
N THR A 129 -9.13 12.85 -1.61
CA THR A 129 -8.74 12.67 -0.21
C THR A 129 -8.97 11.24 0.25
N THR A 130 -8.30 10.88 1.35
CA THR A 130 -8.51 9.65 2.11
C THR A 130 -8.99 10.03 3.52
N PRO A 131 -9.87 9.25 4.18
CA PRO A 131 -10.55 9.69 5.39
C PRO A 131 -9.68 9.61 6.66
N ALA A 132 -8.68 10.49 6.74
CA ALA A 132 -7.86 10.72 7.92
C ALA A 132 -7.63 12.23 8.13
N ASN A 133 -7.51 12.64 9.38
CA ASN A 133 -7.32 14.03 9.80
C ASN A 133 -5.84 14.44 9.66
N TRP A 134 -5.54 15.31 8.70
CA TRP A 134 -4.15 15.65 8.37
C TRP A 134 -3.47 16.47 9.47
N ASN A 135 -2.38 15.94 10.03
CA ASN A 135 -1.64 16.51 11.16
C ASN A 135 -2.48 16.78 12.43
N SER A 136 -3.61 16.09 12.62
CA SER A 136 -4.33 16.15 13.90
C SER A 136 -3.43 15.61 15.02
N PRO A 137 -3.51 16.15 16.26
CA PRO A 137 -2.71 15.65 17.37
C PRO A 137 -2.96 14.16 17.64
N LEU A 138 -1.90 13.46 18.09
CA LEU A 138 -1.99 12.08 18.55
C LEU A 138 -2.88 12.00 19.79
N ARG A 139 -3.76 11.02 19.88
CA ARG A 139 -4.54 10.76 21.09
C ARG A 139 -3.60 10.32 22.24
N PRO A 140 -3.56 11.06 23.37
CA PRO A 140 -2.66 10.76 24.47
C PRO A 140 -3.25 9.71 25.42
N GLY A 141 -2.46 9.25 26.38
CA GLY A 141 -2.93 8.46 27.52
C GLY A 141 -2.98 6.94 27.31
N GLU A 142 -2.51 6.43 26.16
CA GLU A 142 -2.39 5.00 25.87
C GLU A 142 -1.08 4.75 25.10
N LYS A 143 -0.52 3.55 25.24
CA LYS A 143 0.55 3.05 24.38
C LYS A 143 -0.04 2.17 23.30
N TYR A 144 0.28 2.45 22.05
CA TYR A 144 -0.31 1.77 20.91
C TYR A 144 0.61 0.68 20.37
N PRO A 145 0.08 -0.51 19.99
CA PRO A 145 0.81 -1.44 19.15
C PRO A 145 1.20 -0.79 17.82
N LEU A 146 2.32 -1.24 17.25
CA LEU A 146 2.91 -0.67 16.04
C LEU A 146 2.85 -1.67 14.88
N VAL A 147 2.35 -1.22 13.74
CA VAL A 147 2.44 -1.92 12.46
C VAL A 147 3.36 -1.17 11.52
N VAL A 148 4.42 -1.82 11.04
CA VAL A 148 5.17 -1.33 9.87
C VAL A 148 4.54 -1.91 8.61
N PHE A 149 4.15 -1.05 7.67
CA PHE A 149 3.50 -1.48 6.43
C PHE A 149 4.42 -1.32 5.22
N SER A 150 4.51 -2.37 4.39
CA SER A 150 5.30 -2.39 3.16
C SER A 150 4.42 -2.46 1.90
N HIS A 151 4.58 -1.51 0.98
CA HIS A 151 3.75 -1.40 -0.23
C HIS A 151 4.09 -2.46 -1.31
N GLY A 152 3.27 -2.61 -2.36
CA GLY A 152 3.59 -3.44 -3.53
C GLY A 152 4.57 -2.81 -4.53
N LEU A 153 5.00 -3.57 -5.55
CA LEU A 153 5.75 -3.05 -6.69
C LEU A 153 4.91 -2.02 -7.45
N GLY A 154 5.50 -0.88 -7.83
CA GLY A 154 4.78 0.21 -8.50
C GLY A 154 3.83 1.01 -7.59
N ALA A 155 3.68 0.64 -6.32
CA ALA A 155 2.97 1.45 -5.34
C ALA A 155 3.92 2.41 -4.61
N PHE A 156 3.42 3.07 -3.56
CA PHE A 156 4.16 3.95 -2.66
C PHE A 156 3.34 4.12 -1.35
N ARG A 157 3.84 4.88 -0.37
CA ARG A 157 3.33 4.87 1.02
C ARG A 157 1.85 5.21 1.21
N THR A 158 1.22 5.83 0.22
CA THR A 158 -0.15 6.36 0.35
C THR A 158 -1.23 5.49 -0.30
N ILE A 159 -0.86 4.37 -0.92
CA ILE A 159 -1.77 3.51 -1.73
C ILE A 159 -2.51 2.45 -0.90
N TYR A 160 -2.30 2.41 0.42
CA TYR A 160 -2.89 1.43 1.34
C TYR A 160 -3.56 2.12 2.54
N SER A 161 -4.15 3.29 2.30
CA SER A 161 -4.80 4.07 3.34
C SER A 161 -6.05 3.38 3.89
N ALA A 162 -6.81 2.60 3.11
CA ALA A 162 -7.95 1.83 3.63
C ALA A 162 -7.53 0.90 4.79
N ILE A 163 -6.41 0.20 4.64
CA ILE A 163 -5.87 -0.71 5.67
C ILE A 163 -5.26 0.09 6.83
N GLY A 164 -4.44 1.10 6.51
CA GLY A 164 -3.76 1.90 7.52
C GLY A 164 -4.73 2.67 8.42
N ILE A 165 -5.80 3.20 7.84
CA ILE A 165 -6.86 3.92 8.56
C ILE A 165 -7.67 2.94 9.41
N ASP A 166 -8.05 1.77 8.88
CA ASP A 166 -8.83 0.81 9.65
C ASP A 166 -8.05 0.29 10.87
N LEU A 167 -6.77 -0.08 10.71
CA LEU A 167 -5.91 -0.45 11.83
C LEU A 167 -5.77 0.71 12.84
N ALA A 168 -5.56 1.94 12.37
CA ALA A 168 -5.47 3.10 13.25
C ALA A 168 -6.78 3.36 14.02
N SER A 169 -7.93 3.17 13.37
CA SER A 169 -9.24 3.30 14.03
C SER A 169 -9.47 2.24 15.12
N HIS A 170 -8.69 1.16 15.11
CA HIS A 170 -8.70 0.10 16.12
C HIS A 170 -7.59 0.26 17.18
N GLY A 171 -6.88 1.39 17.21
CA GLY A 171 -5.88 1.69 18.22
C GLY A 171 -4.46 1.25 17.88
N PHE A 172 -4.10 1.15 16.59
CA PHE A 172 -2.72 0.92 16.16
C PHE A 172 -2.06 2.20 15.66
N ILE A 173 -0.75 2.34 15.86
CA ILE A 173 0.06 3.23 15.02
C ILE A 173 0.53 2.44 13.81
N VAL A 174 0.31 2.96 12.60
CA VAL A 174 0.70 2.33 11.34
C VAL A 174 1.72 3.19 10.61
N ALA A 175 2.91 2.64 10.38
CA ALA A 175 4.01 3.28 9.65
C ALA A 175 4.17 2.67 8.25
N ALA A 176 3.51 3.25 7.26
CA ALA A 176 3.61 2.83 5.86
C ALA A 176 4.89 3.38 5.22
N VAL A 177 5.88 2.52 5.02
CA VAL A 177 7.21 2.89 4.51
C VAL A 177 7.15 3.14 3.00
N GLU A 178 7.79 4.22 2.54
CA GLU A 178 8.09 4.42 1.11
C GLU A 178 9.49 3.91 0.80
N HIS A 179 9.55 2.84 -0.01
CA HIS A 179 10.81 2.13 -0.28
C HIS A 179 11.68 2.85 -1.32
N ARG A 180 13.00 2.87 -1.09
CA ARG A 180 14.00 3.56 -1.95
C ARG A 180 14.82 2.59 -2.81
N ASP A 181 14.36 1.36 -2.87
CA ASP A 181 14.92 0.24 -3.63
C ASP A 181 14.60 0.32 -5.14
N ARG A 182 13.93 1.39 -5.59
CA ARG A 182 13.43 1.59 -6.97
C ARG A 182 12.29 0.63 -7.35
N SER A 183 11.59 0.06 -6.37
CA SER A 183 10.31 -0.65 -6.57
C SER A 183 9.10 0.29 -6.55
N ALA A 184 9.18 1.44 -5.86
CA ALA A 184 8.12 2.43 -5.87
C ALA A 184 7.95 3.04 -7.28
N SER A 185 6.71 3.34 -7.69
CA SER A 185 6.45 4.01 -8.97
C SER A 185 7.22 5.32 -9.09
N ALA A 186 7.18 6.10 -8.01
CA ALA A 186 8.04 7.23 -7.74
C ALA A 186 8.29 7.33 -6.23
N THR A 187 9.42 7.93 -5.84
CA THR A 187 9.70 8.40 -4.47
C THR A 187 10.64 9.59 -4.57
N TYR A 188 10.85 10.30 -3.47
CA TYR A 188 11.79 11.42 -3.42
C TYR A 188 12.61 11.46 -2.13
N TYR A 189 13.65 12.28 -2.22
CA TYR A 189 14.55 12.68 -1.14
C TYR A 189 15.11 14.07 -1.44
N PHE A 190 15.88 14.64 -0.52
CA PHE A 190 16.60 15.90 -0.73
C PHE A 190 18.10 15.62 -0.83
N LYS A 191 18.77 16.30 -1.77
CA LYS A 191 20.22 16.09 -2.00
C LYS A 191 21.10 16.64 -0.86
N ASN A 192 20.59 17.63 -0.14
CA ASN A 192 21.23 18.27 0.99
C ASN A 192 20.17 19.01 1.82
N GLN A 193 20.58 19.54 2.99
CA GLN A 193 19.70 20.25 3.91
C GLN A 193 19.06 21.49 3.28
N SER A 194 19.81 22.29 2.51
CA SER A 194 19.28 23.46 1.82
C SER A 194 18.18 23.12 0.81
N ALA A 195 18.30 21.97 0.12
CA ALA A 195 17.25 21.48 -0.77
C ALA A 195 15.99 21.06 -0.02
N ALA A 196 16.11 20.56 1.22
CA ALA A 196 14.98 20.25 2.08
C ALA A 196 14.24 21.53 2.52
N GLU A 197 14.98 22.55 2.95
CA GLU A 197 14.42 23.84 3.43
C GLU A 197 13.59 24.57 2.37
N ILE A 198 14.00 24.51 1.09
CA ILE A 198 13.24 25.12 -0.02
C ILE A 198 12.28 24.12 -0.71
N GLY A 199 12.15 22.90 -0.20
CA GLY A 199 11.27 21.87 -0.77
C GLY A 199 11.69 21.35 -2.15
N LYS A 200 12.97 21.44 -2.54
CA LYS A 200 13.52 20.99 -3.83
C LYS A 200 13.73 19.48 -3.85
N LYS A 201 12.65 18.75 -4.13
CA LYS A 201 12.60 17.28 -4.21
C LYS A 201 13.48 16.74 -5.34
N SER A 202 14.22 15.67 -5.07
CA SER A 202 14.91 14.85 -6.08
C SER A 202 14.20 13.50 -6.22
N TRP A 203 13.62 13.26 -7.40
CA TRP A 203 12.77 12.10 -7.65
C TRP A 203 13.56 10.87 -8.12
N LEU A 204 13.15 9.70 -7.63
CA LEU A 204 13.56 8.38 -8.07
C LEU A 204 12.33 7.67 -8.61
N TYR A 205 12.39 7.15 -9.83
CA TYR A 205 11.31 6.41 -10.46
C TYR A 205 11.60 4.92 -10.48
N LEU A 206 10.55 4.10 -10.60
CA LEU A 206 10.65 2.66 -10.81
C LEU A 206 11.74 2.30 -11.82
N ARG A 207 12.58 1.31 -11.48
CA ARG A 207 13.52 0.68 -12.42
C ARG A 207 12.83 -0.48 -13.13
N THR A 208 12.70 -0.39 -14.44
CA THR A 208 12.34 -1.52 -15.30
C THR A 208 13.53 -2.47 -15.37
N LEU A 209 13.27 -3.77 -15.21
CA LEU A 209 14.30 -4.81 -15.22
C LEU A 209 14.15 -5.63 -16.49
N LYS A 210 15.27 -6.16 -16.98
CA LYS A 210 15.26 -7.23 -17.98
C LYS A 210 15.02 -8.57 -17.27
N GLU A 211 14.45 -9.52 -17.99
CA GLU A 211 14.10 -10.85 -17.46
C GLU A 211 15.32 -11.56 -16.83
N GLU A 212 16.47 -11.50 -17.50
CA GLU A 212 17.75 -12.07 -17.05
C GLU A 212 18.26 -11.52 -15.71
N GLU A 213 17.90 -10.28 -15.34
CA GLU A 213 18.33 -9.65 -14.10
C GLU A 213 17.29 -9.76 -12.98
N GLU A 214 16.06 -10.18 -13.29
CA GLU A 214 14.91 -9.94 -12.42
C GLU A 214 15.09 -10.62 -11.06
N ILE A 215 15.35 -11.93 -11.03
CA ILE A 215 15.45 -12.68 -9.77
C ILE A 215 16.53 -12.07 -8.85
N HIS A 216 17.71 -11.79 -9.39
CA HIS A 216 18.84 -11.23 -8.63
C HIS A 216 18.54 -9.83 -8.08
N ILE A 217 18.00 -8.95 -8.94
CA ILE A 217 17.71 -7.58 -8.52
C ILE A 217 16.51 -7.53 -7.56
N ARG A 218 15.48 -8.36 -7.77
CA ARG A 218 14.35 -8.49 -6.83
C ARG A 218 14.80 -8.98 -5.47
N ASN A 219 15.73 -9.93 -5.40
CA ASN A 219 16.30 -10.35 -4.12
C ASN A 219 17.09 -9.24 -3.42
N LYS A 220 17.91 -8.48 -4.15
CA LYS A 220 18.58 -7.30 -3.58
C LYS A 220 17.59 -6.25 -3.07
N GLN A 221 16.52 -6.03 -3.82
CA GLN A 221 15.43 -5.13 -3.45
C GLN A 221 14.73 -5.61 -2.17
N VAL A 222 14.32 -6.88 -2.06
CA VAL A 222 13.61 -7.37 -0.86
C VAL A 222 14.45 -7.22 0.42
N ARG A 223 15.77 -7.46 0.34
CA ARG A 223 16.70 -7.22 1.46
C ARG A 223 16.82 -5.74 1.81
N GLN A 224 16.90 -4.86 0.81
CA GLN A 224 16.86 -3.42 1.06
C GLN A 224 15.55 -3.00 1.73
N ARG A 225 14.41 -3.55 1.29
CA ARG A 225 13.09 -3.25 1.86
C ARG A 225 12.99 -3.73 3.31
N ALA A 226 13.52 -4.91 3.63
CA ALA A 226 13.58 -5.41 5.00
C ALA A 226 14.40 -4.48 5.91
N LYS A 227 15.58 -4.07 5.44
CA LYS A 227 16.39 -3.05 6.12
C LYS A 227 15.64 -1.74 6.33
N GLU A 228 14.92 -1.25 5.33
CA GLU A 228 14.12 -0.01 5.43
C GLU A 228 12.98 -0.15 6.45
N CYS A 229 12.33 -1.32 6.56
CA CYS A 229 11.34 -1.61 7.60
C CYS A 229 11.98 -1.61 9.01
N SER A 230 13.13 -2.25 9.20
CA SER A 230 13.87 -2.23 10.47
C SER A 230 14.38 -0.82 10.83
N GLN A 231 14.79 -0.03 9.82
CA GLN A 231 15.19 1.37 10.02
C GLN A 231 14.01 2.26 10.41
N ALA A 232 12.83 2.03 9.84
CA ALA A 232 11.61 2.71 10.24
C ALA A 232 11.24 2.36 11.69
N LEU A 233 11.32 1.08 12.06
CA LEU A 233 11.11 0.65 13.44
C LEU A 233 12.11 1.30 14.40
N ASN A 234 13.40 1.29 14.07
CA ASN A 234 14.43 1.96 14.88
C ASN A 234 14.10 3.44 15.09
N LEU A 235 13.72 4.15 14.02
CA LEU A 235 13.39 5.57 14.11
C LEU A 235 12.19 5.82 15.03
N ILE A 236 11.13 5.02 14.91
CA ILE A 236 9.93 5.18 15.74
C ILE A 236 10.23 4.87 17.21
N LEU A 237 10.98 3.79 17.50
CA LEU A 237 11.38 3.46 18.87
C LEU A 237 12.32 4.51 19.47
N ASP A 238 13.25 5.05 18.67
CA ASP A 238 14.11 6.13 19.10
C ASP A 238 13.30 7.40 19.47
N ILE A 239 12.31 7.78 18.64
CA ILE A 239 11.42 8.93 18.92
C ILE A 239 10.60 8.65 20.18
N ASP A 240 10.08 7.43 20.32
CA ASP A 240 9.36 6.99 21.50
C ASP A 240 10.21 7.07 22.78
N HIS A 241 11.53 6.85 22.68
CA HIS A 241 12.51 7.10 23.75
C HIS A 241 12.91 8.57 23.93
N GLY A 242 12.32 9.50 23.17
CA GLY A 242 12.57 10.94 23.27
C GLY A 242 13.73 11.46 22.41
N LYS A 243 14.17 10.71 21.38
CA LYS A 243 15.14 11.24 20.41
C LYS A 243 14.52 12.41 19.64
N PRO A 244 15.14 13.60 19.65
CA PRO A 244 14.68 14.71 18.84
C PRO A 244 14.88 14.41 17.36
N VAL A 245 13.82 14.59 16.57
CA VAL A 245 13.84 14.35 15.12
C VAL A 245 13.31 15.58 14.39
N LYS A 246 14.18 16.24 13.63
CA LYS A 246 13.79 17.31 12.72
C LYS A 246 13.27 16.68 11.42
N ASN A 247 11.96 16.67 11.23
CA ASN A 247 11.34 16.19 10.00
C ASN A 247 11.84 17.01 8.81
N ALA A 248 12.28 16.33 7.74
CA ALA A 248 12.69 17.02 6.51
C ALA A 248 11.49 17.62 5.74
N LEU A 249 10.27 17.21 6.10
CA LEU A 249 9.01 17.79 5.63
C LEU A 249 8.53 18.74 6.73
N ASP A 250 8.59 20.04 6.47
CA ASP A 250 8.13 21.08 7.40
C ASP A 250 6.60 21.01 7.54
N LEU A 251 6.13 20.12 8.43
CA LEU A 251 4.73 19.82 8.69
C LEU A 251 4.35 20.23 10.11
N LYS A 252 3.05 20.47 10.33
CA LYS A 252 2.53 20.96 11.62
C LYS A 252 2.53 19.92 12.74
N PHE A 253 2.63 18.63 12.41
CA PHE A 253 2.63 17.57 13.40
C PHE A 253 3.99 17.51 14.11
N ASP A 254 3.97 17.71 15.42
CA ASP A 254 5.15 17.55 16.26
C ASP A 254 5.42 16.07 16.54
N MET A 255 6.60 15.59 16.14
CA MET A 255 7.01 14.19 16.32
C MET A 255 7.28 13.86 17.79
N GLU A 256 7.51 14.85 18.66
CA GLU A 256 7.68 14.61 20.11
C GLU A 256 6.41 14.04 20.76
N GLN A 257 5.24 14.20 20.12
CA GLN A 257 3.99 13.55 20.55
C GLN A 257 4.08 12.02 20.57
N LEU A 258 4.99 11.42 19.80
CA LEU A 258 5.21 9.97 19.80
C LEU A 258 6.04 9.48 20.99
N LYS A 259 6.60 10.38 21.82
CA LYS A 259 7.33 10.00 23.02
C LYS A 259 6.44 9.21 23.98
N ASP A 260 6.95 8.08 24.47
CA ASP A 260 6.25 7.17 25.39
C ASP A 260 4.86 6.68 24.89
N SER A 261 4.66 6.64 23.58
CA SER A 261 3.38 6.29 22.93
C SER A 261 3.35 4.89 22.31
N ILE A 262 4.47 4.19 22.22
CA ILE A 262 4.56 2.88 21.56
C ILE A 262 4.60 1.75 22.59
N ASP A 263 3.75 0.74 22.40
CA ASP A 263 3.90 -0.54 23.07
C ASP A 263 5.00 -1.35 22.35
N ARG A 264 6.21 -1.27 22.91
CA ARG A 264 7.45 -1.77 22.30
C ARG A 264 7.51 -3.29 22.17
N GLU A 265 6.62 -4.02 22.85
CA GLU A 265 6.54 -5.49 22.77
C GLU A 265 5.53 -5.95 21.71
N LYS A 266 4.73 -5.02 21.16
CA LYS A 266 3.61 -5.33 20.27
C LYS A 266 3.83 -4.75 18.89
N ILE A 267 4.81 -5.32 18.17
CA ILE A 267 5.25 -4.84 16.86
C ILE A 267 4.95 -5.91 15.80
N ALA A 268 4.25 -5.52 14.74
CA ALA A 268 3.98 -6.38 13.59
C ALA A 268 4.47 -5.73 12.29
N VAL A 269 4.66 -6.57 11.25
CA VAL A 269 4.92 -6.11 9.89
C VAL A 269 3.86 -6.67 8.95
N ILE A 270 3.26 -5.78 8.15
CA ILE A 270 2.23 -6.13 7.16
C ILE A 270 2.70 -5.64 5.80
N GLY A 271 2.34 -6.32 4.72
CA GLY A 271 2.65 -5.82 3.40
C GLY A 271 1.93 -6.55 2.29
N HIS A 272 1.74 -5.83 1.19
CA HIS A 272 1.01 -6.33 0.02
C HIS A 272 1.93 -6.63 -1.17
N SER A 273 1.71 -7.75 -1.87
CA SER A 273 2.44 -8.12 -3.08
C SER A 273 3.94 -8.26 -2.81
N PHE A 274 4.79 -7.40 -3.39
CA PHE A 274 6.21 -7.29 -3.02
C PHE A 274 6.38 -6.97 -1.52
N GLY A 275 5.45 -6.21 -0.94
CA GLY A 275 5.31 -6.01 0.50
C GLY A 275 5.16 -7.29 1.30
N GLY A 276 4.43 -8.28 0.78
CA GLY A 276 4.29 -9.59 1.42
C GLY A 276 5.58 -10.40 1.43
N ALA A 277 6.41 -10.30 0.38
CA ALA A 277 7.76 -10.85 0.44
C ALA A 277 8.64 -10.08 1.44
N THR A 278 8.48 -8.77 1.55
CA THR A 278 9.22 -7.98 2.56
C THR A 278 8.83 -8.33 3.98
N VAL A 279 7.55 -8.62 4.27
CA VAL A 279 7.13 -9.18 5.57
C VAL A 279 8.00 -10.38 5.93
N ILE A 280 8.11 -11.36 5.02
CA ILE A 280 8.89 -12.58 5.23
C ILE A 280 10.37 -12.29 5.45
N GLN A 281 10.96 -11.44 4.60
CA GLN A 281 12.38 -11.07 4.72
C GLN A 281 12.66 -10.33 6.03
N THR A 282 11.79 -9.39 6.42
CA THR A 282 11.88 -8.63 7.68
C THR A 282 11.79 -9.54 8.89
N LEU A 283 10.82 -10.46 8.94
CA LEU A 283 10.70 -11.40 10.06
C LEU A 283 11.94 -12.28 10.21
N SER A 284 12.54 -12.69 9.09
CA SER A 284 13.78 -13.47 9.10
C SER A 284 15.01 -12.67 9.57
N GLU A 285 15.02 -11.35 9.43
CA GLU A 285 16.18 -10.49 9.72
C GLU A 285 16.07 -9.75 11.05
N ASP A 286 14.85 -9.52 11.57
CA ASP A 286 14.61 -8.67 12.73
C ASP A 286 13.59 -9.30 13.70
N GLN A 287 14.10 -9.79 14.83
CA GLN A 287 13.32 -10.54 15.83
C GLN A 287 12.41 -9.66 16.70
N ARG A 288 12.47 -8.33 16.56
CA ARG A 288 11.58 -7.41 17.30
C ARG A 288 10.16 -7.42 16.75
N PHE A 289 10.02 -7.69 15.45
CA PHE A 289 8.70 -7.98 14.87
C PHE A 289 8.21 -9.32 15.40
N ARG A 290 7.03 -9.33 16.02
CA ARG A 290 6.46 -10.47 16.74
C ARG A 290 5.59 -11.37 15.88
N CYS A 291 4.98 -10.83 14.84
CA CYS A 291 4.24 -11.57 13.83
C CYS A 291 4.20 -10.77 12.52
N GLY A 292 3.77 -11.40 11.42
CA GLY A 292 3.53 -10.68 10.18
C GLY A 292 2.39 -11.21 9.34
N ILE A 293 1.84 -10.33 8.51
CA ILE A 293 0.71 -10.61 7.62
C ILE A 293 1.10 -10.24 6.20
N ALA A 294 1.13 -11.24 5.33
CA ALA A 294 1.51 -11.11 3.93
C ALA A 294 0.25 -11.13 3.05
N LEU A 295 -0.17 -9.94 2.61
CA LEU A 295 -1.34 -9.75 1.75
C LEU A 295 -0.94 -10.05 0.31
N ASP A 296 -1.48 -11.13 -0.24
CA ASP A 296 -1.30 -11.57 -1.62
C ASP A 296 0.18 -11.59 -2.06
N ALA A 297 1.01 -12.22 -1.23
CA ALA A 297 2.46 -12.10 -1.31
C ALA A 297 3.00 -12.56 -2.67
N TRP A 298 3.86 -11.73 -3.28
CA TRP A 298 4.62 -12.11 -4.47
C TRP A 298 5.95 -12.72 -4.04
N MET A 299 6.07 -14.04 -4.05
CA MET A 299 7.17 -14.78 -3.43
C MET A 299 8.43 -14.87 -4.29
N LEU A 300 8.41 -14.37 -5.52
CA LEU A 300 9.55 -14.39 -6.45
C LEU A 300 10.84 -13.76 -5.88
N PRO A 301 10.80 -12.61 -5.17
CA PRO A 301 12.01 -11.94 -4.67
C PRO A 301 12.78 -12.70 -3.58
N LEU A 302 12.16 -13.69 -2.93
CA LEU A 302 12.75 -14.39 -1.79
C LEU A 302 13.74 -15.47 -2.24
N GLY A 303 14.88 -15.53 -1.55
CA GLY A 303 15.84 -16.62 -1.65
C GLY A 303 15.35 -17.84 -0.88
N ASP A 304 15.71 -19.05 -1.33
CA ASP A 304 15.24 -20.29 -0.71
C ASP A 304 15.67 -20.44 0.76
N GLU A 305 16.75 -19.78 1.17
CA GLU A 305 17.27 -19.83 2.53
C GLU A 305 16.35 -19.17 3.58
N VAL A 306 15.42 -18.29 3.15
CA VAL A 306 14.56 -17.54 4.07
C VAL A 306 13.44 -18.39 4.66
N TYR A 307 12.96 -19.40 3.91
CA TYR A 307 11.74 -20.12 4.26
C TYR A 307 11.83 -20.88 5.59
N SER A 308 13.03 -21.35 5.95
CA SER A 308 13.30 -22.02 7.24
C SER A 308 13.62 -21.04 8.38
N ARG A 309 13.83 -19.75 8.10
CA ARG A 309 14.39 -18.75 9.03
C ARG A 309 13.36 -17.75 9.59
N ILE A 310 12.08 -18.08 9.51
CA ILE A 310 10.99 -17.24 10.03
C ILE A 310 10.48 -17.89 11.32
N PRO A 311 10.93 -17.51 12.53
CA PRO A 311 10.43 -18.10 13.77
C PRO A 311 9.05 -17.60 14.18
N GLN A 312 8.67 -16.38 13.79
CA GLN A 312 7.42 -15.74 14.22
C GLN A 312 6.18 -16.31 13.51
N PRO A 313 4.97 -16.15 14.08
CA PRO A 313 3.71 -16.39 13.40
C PRO A 313 3.59 -15.58 12.09
N LEU A 314 3.11 -16.23 11.03
CA LEU A 314 2.95 -15.64 9.71
C LEU A 314 1.58 -16.00 9.11
N PHE A 315 0.83 -14.99 8.68
CA PHE A 315 -0.47 -15.14 8.04
C PHE A 315 -0.42 -14.73 6.56
N PHE A 316 -0.91 -15.58 5.68
CA PHE A 316 -1.13 -15.27 4.26
C PHE A 316 -2.60 -14.97 4.00
N ILE A 317 -2.91 -13.78 3.48
CA ILE A 317 -4.28 -13.43 3.03
C ILE A 317 -4.21 -13.20 1.54
N ASN A 318 -4.75 -14.12 0.75
CA ASN A 318 -4.60 -14.12 -0.69
C ASN A 318 -5.85 -13.61 -1.42
N SER A 319 -5.65 -13.04 -2.60
CA SER A 319 -6.75 -12.93 -3.56
C SER A 319 -6.92 -14.21 -4.36
N GLU A 320 -8.13 -14.46 -4.86
CA GLU A 320 -8.40 -15.68 -5.62
C GLU A 320 -7.71 -15.67 -6.99
N TYR A 321 -7.74 -14.53 -7.69
CA TYR A 321 -7.32 -14.45 -9.09
C TYR A 321 -5.85 -14.08 -9.32
N PHE A 322 -5.08 -13.71 -8.28
CA PHE A 322 -3.66 -13.41 -8.42
C PHE A 322 -2.76 -14.64 -8.30
N GLN A 323 -3.16 -15.61 -7.47
CA GLN A 323 -2.29 -16.71 -7.08
C GLN A 323 -2.07 -17.72 -8.21
N TYR A 324 -0.90 -18.38 -8.17
CA TYR A 324 -0.52 -19.43 -9.12
C TYR A 324 0.35 -20.50 -8.42
N PRO A 325 0.40 -21.75 -8.94
CA PRO A 325 1.03 -22.88 -8.24
C PRO A 325 2.44 -22.63 -7.73
N ALA A 326 3.33 -22.06 -8.56
CA ALA A 326 4.71 -21.80 -8.18
C ALA A 326 4.83 -20.79 -7.02
N ASN A 327 3.90 -19.84 -6.91
CA ASN A 327 3.87 -18.89 -5.80
C ASN A 327 3.38 -19.56 -4.50
N ILE A 328 2.30 -20.35 -4.60
CA ILE A 328 1.74 -21.10 -3.47
C ILE A 328 2.73 -22.13 -2.92
N ILE A 329 3.49 -22.82 -3.78
CA ILE A 329 4.55 -23.74 -3.34
C ILE A 329 5.56 -23.00 -2.45
N LYS A 330 5.97 -21.78 -2.81
CA LYS A 330 6.86 -20.97 -1.99
C LYS A 330 6.24 -20.55 -0.66
N MET A 331 4.94 -20.22 -0.63
CA MET A 331 4.25 -19.98 0.65
C MET A 331 4.23 -21.24 1.53
N LYS A 332 3.96 -22.41 0.94
CA LYS A 332 3.98 -23.70 1.66
C LYS A 332 5.36 -24.08 2.18
N LYS A 333 6.46 -23.65 1.53
CA LYS A 333 7.82 -23.81 2.07
C LYS A 333 8.03 -23.11 3.42
N CYS A 334 7.22 -22.09 3.76
CA CYS A 334 7.27 -21.42 5.06
C CYS A 334 6.65 -22.24 6.21
N TYR A 335 5.94 -23.33 5.92
CA TYR A 335 5.24 -24.15 6.91
C TYR A 335 6.19 -25.19 7.52
N SER A 336 6.14 -25.31 8.85
CA SER A 336 6.75 -26.40 9.60
C SER A 336 5.92 -26.68 10.86
N PRO A 337 5.91 -27.93 11.39
CA PRO A 337 5.04 -28.31 12.51
C PRO A 337 5.22 -27.50 13.80
N ASP A 338 6.42 -26.92 13.98
CA ASP A 338 6.82 -26.11 15.14
C ASP A 338 6.47 -24.62 14.98
N LYS A 339 5.87 -24.21 13.86
CA LYS A 339 5.65 -22.80 13.52
C LYS A 339 4.21 -22.50 13.17
N GLU A 340 3.69 -21.42 13.77
CA GLU A 340 2.34 -20.95 13.52
C GLU A 340 2.21 -20.33 12.13
N ARG A 341 1.38 -20.93 11.27
CA ARG A 341 1.11 -20.47 9.91
C ARG A 341 -0.36 -20.57 9.61
N LYS A 342 -0.91 -19.50 9.06
CA LYS A 342 -2.28 -19.47 8.57
C LYS A 342 -2.30 -19.00 7.13
N MET A 343 -3.33 -19.41 6.40
CA MET A 343 -3.58 -18.96 5.04
C MET A 343 -5.06 -18.97 4.77
N ILE A 344 -5.56 -17.91 4.14
CA ILE A 344 -6.90 -17.82 3.60
C ILE A 344 -6.86 -17.22 2.19
N THR A 345 -7.89 -17.49 1.40
CA THR A 345 -8.14 -16.83 0.11
C THR A 345 -9.52 -16.19 0.11
N ILE A 346 -9.60 -14.91 -0.27
CA ILE A 346 -10.87 -14.18 -0.40
C ILE A 346 -11.49 -14.50 -1.77
N ARG A 347 -12.68 -15.09 -1.79
CA ARG A 347 -13.38 -15.51 -3.01
C ARG A 347 -13.69 -14.33 -3.92
N GLY A 348 -13.58 -14.55 -5.22
CA GLY A 348 -13.89 -13.56 -6.26
C GLY A 348 -12.99 -12.31 -6.25
N SER A 349 -11.95 -12.27 -5.41
CA SER A 349 -11.09 -11.09 -5.28
C SER A 349 -9.93 -11.10 -6.28
N VAL A 350 -9.45 -9.90 -6.62
CA VAL A 350 -8.28 -9.66 -7.45
C VAL A 350 -7.16 -9.01 -6.64
N HIS A 351 -5.94 -9.03 -7.18
CA HIS A 351 -4.75 -8.45 -6.54
C HIS A 351 -4.94 -7.01 -6.02
N GLN A 352 -5.72 -6.20 -6.74
CA GLN A 352 -5.93 -4.80 -6.39
C GLN A 352 -6.96 -4.59 -5.26
N ASN A 353 -7.70 -5.61 -4.83
CA ASN A 353 -8.65 -5.49 -3.71
C ASN A 353 -7.96 -5.07 -2.39
N PHE A 354 -6.65 -5.30 -2.23
CA PHE A 354 -5.87 -4.87 -1.06
C PHE A 354 -5.34 -3.43 -1.17
N ALA A 355 -5.49 -2.76 -2.31
CA ALA A 355 -4.93 -1.42 -2.55
C ALA A 355 -6.04 -0.39 -2.82
N ASP A 356 -5.80 0.86 -2.47
CA ASP A 356 -6.82 1.93 -2.50
C ASP A 356 -7.41 2.18 -3.89
N PHE A 357 -6.70 1.83 -4.97
CA PHE A 357 -7.23 1.95 -6.33
C PHE A 357 -8.51 1.14 -6.57
N THR A 358 -8.79 0.11 -5.76
CA THR A 358 -10.07 -0.61 -5.80
C THR A 358 -11.26 0.30 -5.48
N PHE A 359 -11.06 1.36 -4.70
CA PHE A 359 -12.08 2.34 -4.31
C PHE A 359 -12.09 3.60 -5.18
N ALA A 360 -11.11 3.76 -6.08
CA ALA A 360 -10.94 4.99 -6.86
C ALA A 360 -11.79 5.05 -8.14
N THR A 361 -12.52 3.98 -8.48
CA THR A 361 -13.32 3.91 -9.72
C THR A 361 -14.67 3.25 -9.49
N GLY A 362 -15.68 3.64 -10.29
CA GLY A 362 -16.98 2.96 -10.30
C GLY A 362 -16.87 1.50 -10.78
N LYS A 363 -17.87 0.67 -10.42
CA LYS A 363 -17.85 -0.80 -10.60
C LYS A 363 -17.47 -1.28 -12.01
N ILE A 364 -18.06 -0.69 -13.05
CA ILE A 364 -17.85 -1.10 -14.45
C ILE A 364 -16.39 -0.85 -14.89
N ILE A 365 -15.90 0.38 -14.67
CA ILE A 365 -14.53 0.77 -15.01
C ILE A 365 -13.53 -0.02 -14.16
N GLY A 366 -13.81 -0.19 -12.87
CA GLY A 366 -12.97 -0.94 -11.94
C GLY A 366 -12.76 -2.39 -12.38
N ARG A 367 -13.83 -3.09 -12.81
CA ARG A 367 -13.71 -4.47 -13.34
C ARG A 367 -12.95 -4.51 -14.67
N MET A 368 -13.22 -3.58 -15.59
CA MET A 368 -12.50 -3.51 -16.87
C MET A 368 -10.99 -3.31 -16.68
N LEU A 369 -10.59 -2.53 -15.67
CA LEU A 369 -9.20 -2.25 -15.33
C LEU A 369 -8.60 -3.27 -14.33
N LYS A 370 -9.33 -4.33 -13.95
CA LYS A 370 -8.94 -5.30 -12.92
C LYS A 370 -8.58 -4.68 -11.56
N LEU A 371 -9.18 -3.53 -11.24
CA LEU A 371 -9.09 -2.88 -9.93
C LEU A 371 -10.12 -3.46 -8.95
N LYS A 372 -11.21 -4.05 -9.46
CA LYS A 372 -12.27 -4.69 -8.68
C LYS A 372 -12.48 -6.12 -9.16
N GLY A 373 -12.78 -7.01 -8.22
CA GLY A 373 -13.15 -8.40 -8.48
C GLY A 373 -14.65 -8.62 -8.66
N ASP A 374 -15.05 -9.87 -8.49
CA ASP A 374 -16.45 -10.27 -8.43
C ASP A 374 -17.07 -9.91 -7.09
N ILE A 375 -16.31 -10.10 -6.01
CA ILE A 375 -16.65 -9.62 -4.67
C ILE A 375 -16.62 -8.09 -4.62
N ASP A 376 -17.47 -7.53 -3.77
CA ASP A 376 -17.46 -6.11 -3.47
C ASP A 376 -16.14 -5.68 -2.80
N SER A 377 -15.67 -4.47 -3.12
CA SER A 377 -14.38 -3.97 -2.61
C SER A 377 -14.39 -3.72 -1.11
N ASP A 378 -15.50 -3.20 -0.58
CA ASP A 378 -15.65 -2.92 0.85
C ASP A 378 -15.76 -4.23 1.63
N VAL A 379 -16.51 -5.20 1.12
CA VAL A 379 -16.59 -6.56 1.73
C VAL A 379 -15.23 -7.25 1.75
N ALA A 380 -14.48 -7.20 0.63
CA ALA A 380 -13.16 -7.83 0.56
C ALA A 380 -12.15 -7.21 1.53
N ILE A 381 -12.12 -5.88 1.65
CA ILE A 381 -11.19 -5.21 2.58
C ILE A 381 -11.61 -5.44 4.04
N ASP A 382 -12.91 -5.50 4.32
CA ASP A 382 -13.45 -5.82 5.65
C ASP A 382 -13.01 -7.21 6.12
N LEU A 383 -13.14 -8.23 5.27
CA LEU A 383 -12.69 -9.59 5.57
C LEU A 383 -11.18 -9.63 5.85
N SER A 384 -10.39 -8.96 5.00
CA SER A 384 -8.93 -8.86 5.18
C SER A 384 -8.58 -8.18 6.50
N ASN A 385 -9.22 -7.05 6.81
CA ASN A 385 -8.94 -6.26 8.00
C ASN A 385 -9.35 -6.98 9.28
N LYS A 386 -10.56 -7.55 9.34
CA LYS A 386 -11.06 -8.29 10.51
C LYS A 386 -10.22 -9.53 10.80
N ALA A 387 -9.88 -10.32 9.78
CA ALA A 387 -8.98 -11.46 9.93
C ALA A 387 -7.57 -11.03 10.39
N SER A 388 -7.08 -9.89 9.89
CA SER A 388 -5.79 -9.31 10.32
C SER A 388 -5.83 -8.88 11.79
N LEU A 389 -6.90 -8.20 12.23
CA LEU A 389 -7.07 -7.75 13.62
C LEU A 389 -7.12 -8.93 14.60
N ALA A 390 -7.87 -10.00 14.26
CA ALA A 390 -7.90 -11.22 15.06
C ALA A 390 -6.51 -11.88 15.16
N PHE A 391 -5.79 -11.97 14.05
CA PHE A 391 -4.44 -12.53 14.02
C PHE A 391 -3.44 -11.68 14.84
N LEU A 392 -3.51 -10.36 14.72
CA LEU A 392 -2.70 -9.42 15.50
C LEU A 392 -3.00 -9.56 17.00
N GLN A 393 -4.28 -9.66 17.38
CA GLN A 393 -4.68 -9.88 18.77
C GLN A 393 -4.05 -11.14 19.34
N LYS A 394 -4.20 -12.26 18.63
CA LYS A 394 -3.69 -13.57 19.04
C LYS A 394 -2.17 -13.59 19.26
N HIS A 395 -1.41 -12.90 18.41
CA HIS A 395 0.05 -13.01 18.41
C HIS A 395 0.81 -11.81 19.01
N LEU A 396 0.13 -10.69 19.25
CA LEU A 396 0.66 -9.57 20.02
C LEU A 396 0.12 -9.53 21.46
N GLY A 397 -0.83 -10.41 21.83
CA GLY A 397 -1.46 -10.40 23.15
C GLY A 397 -2.23 -9.11 23.41
N LEU A 398 -3.07 -8.69 22.44
CA LEU A 398 -3.87 -7.48 22.58
C LEU A 398 -5.05 -7.72 23.52
N HIS A 399 -5.39 -6.70 24.30
CA HIS A 399 -6.59 -6.69 25.15
C HIS A 399 -7.69 -5.87 24.47
N LYS A 400 -8.22 -6.43 23.37
CA LYS A 400 -9.36 -5.93 22.60
C LYS A 400 -10.30 -7.12 22.33
N ASP A 401 -11.42 -6.89 21.65
CA ASP A 401 -12.40 -7.94 21.33
C ASP A 401 -12.24 -8.45 19.88
N PHE A 402 -11.04 -8.43 19.30
CA PHE A 402 -10.83 -8.84 17.90
C PHE A 402 -10.89 -10.36 17.70
N ASP A 403 -10.81 -11.14 18.78
CA ASP A 403 -11.04 -12.59 18.79
C ASP A 403 -12.46 -12.97 18.38
N GLN A 404 -13.42 -12.03 18.39
CA GLN A 404 -14.74 -12.22 17.79
C GLN A 404 -14.67 -12.61 16.29
N TRP A 405 -13.55 -12.32 15.61
CA TRP A 405 -13.30 -12.66 14.21
C TRP A 405 -12.29 -13.80 14.02
N ASP A 406 -12.02 -14.61 15.06
CA ASP A 406 -11.09 -15.74 14.98
C ASP A 406 -11.47 -16.76 13.90
N CYS A 407 -12.78 -16.92 13.62
CA CYS A 407 -13.28 -17.78 12.54
C CYS A 407 -12.71 -17.39 11.16
N LEU A 408 -12.48 -16.09 10.93
CA LEU A 408 -11.95 -15.61 9.65
C LEU A 408 -10.50 -16.02 9.42
N ILE A 409 -9.71 -16.24 10.49
CA ILE A 409 -8.33 -16.74 10.38
C ILE A 409 -8.33 -18.17 9.82
N GLU A 410 -9.35 -18.96 10.15
CA GLU A 410 -9.53 -20.33 9.67
C GLU A 410 -10.22 -20.39 8.29
N GLY A 411 -10.67 -19.24 7.76
CA GLY A 411 -11.41 -19.16 6.51
C GLY A 411 -12.87 -19.61 6.62
N ASP A 412 -13.46 -19.56 7.82
CA ASP A 412 -14.86 -19.88 8.08
C ASP A 412 -15.76 -18.65 7.85
N ASP A 413 -15.99 -18.36 6.57
CA ASP A 413 -16.93 -17.37 6.05
C ASP A 413 -17.31 -17.77 4.62
N GLU A 414 -18.53 -17.44 4.17
CA GLU A 414 -18.99 -17.80 2.82
C GLU A 414 -18.08 -17.25 1.70
N ASN A 415 -17.43 -16.10 1.94
CA ASN A 415 -16.55 -15.41 1.02
C ASN A 415 -15.08 -15.79 1.22
N LEU A 416 -14.77 -16.76 2.09
CA LEU A 416 -13.41 -17.23 2.35
C LEU A 416 -13.23 -18.70 1.92
N ILE A 417 -11.97 -19.01 1.62
CA ILE A 417 -11.47 -20.36 1.40
C ILE A 417 -10.38 -20.59 2.45
N PRO A 418 -10.50 -21.63 3.29
CA PRO A 418 -9.39 -22.08 4.13
C PRO A 418 -8.18 -22.47 3.27
N GLY A 419 -7.02 -21.87 3.54
CA GLY A 419 -5.84 -22.04 2.71
C GLY A 419 -5.97 -21.38 1.34
N THR A 420 -6.07 -22.21 0.29
CA THR A 420 -6.08 -21.76 -1.10
C THR A 420 -6.85 -22.74 -1.99
N ASN A 421 -7.47 -22.24 -3.06
CA ASN A 421 -8.07 -23.04 -4.13
C ASN A 421 -7.03 -23.76 -5.03
N ILE A 422 -5.73 -23.47 -4.90
CA ILE A 422 -4.69 -24.03 -5.77
C ILE A 422 -4.12 -25.33 -5.21
N ASN A 423 -4.31 -26.41 -5.96
CA ASN A 423 -3.72 -27.72 -5.66
C ASN A 423 -2.25 -27.78 -6.12
N THR A 424 -1.33 -28.12 -5.21
CA THR A 424 0.13 -28.19 -5.47
C THR A 424 0.66 -29.62 -5.55
N THR A 425 -0.16 -30.65 -5.35
CA THR A 425 0.29 -32.05 -5.21
C THR A 425 0.90 -32.63 -6.50
N ASN A 426 0.46 -32.15 -7.67
CA ASN A 426 0.93 -32.66 -8.97
C ASN A 426 2.29 -32.11 -9.44
N GLN A 427 2.85 -31.07 -8.79
CA GLN A 427 4.16 -30.51 -9.17
C GLN A 427 5.34 -31.14 -8.42
N HIS A 428 5.10 -31.82 -7.29
CA HIS A 428 6.13 -32.61 -6.62
C HIS A 428 6.62 -33.80 -7.45
N ILE A 429 5.73 -34.40 -8.26
CA ILE A 429 6.05 -35.55 -9.12
C ILE A 429 6.96 -35.14 -10.28
N VAL A 430 6.73 -33.97 -10.88
CA VAL A 430 7.53 -33.49 -12.02
C VAL A 430 8.96 -33.12 -11.60
N LEU A 431 9.13 -32.48 -10.44
CA LEU A 431 10.45 -32.11 -9.93
C LEU A 431 11.32 -33.32 -9.51
N GLN A 432 10.69 -34.41 -9.05
CA GLN A 432 11.41 -35.66 -8.77
C GLN A 432 11.78 -36.44 -10.05
N SER A 433 10.97 -36.34 -11.11
CA SER A 433 11.29 -36.99 -12.40
C SER A 433 12.44 -36.33 -13.16
N SER A 434 12.70 -35.03 -12.96
CA SER A 434 13.80 -34.30 -13.62
C SER A 434 15.18 -34.50 -12.98
N SER A 435 15.25 -35.05 -11.77
CA SER A 435 16.52 -35.37 -11.09
C SER A 435 16.98 -36.83 -11.26
N GLY A 436 16.30 -37.60 -12.13
CA GLY A 436 16.52 -39.05 -12.31
C GLY A 436 17.18 -39.47 -13.62
N ILE A 437 17.67 -38.53 -14.44
CA ILE A 437 18.34 -38.85 -15.71
C ILE A 437 19.66 -38.09 -15.77
N GLU A 438 20.66 -38.61 -15.04
CA GLU A 438 22.08 -38.49 -15.35
C GLU A 438 22.80 -39.55 -14.51
N ASN A 439 22.98 -40.73 -15.10
CA ASN A 439 23.92 -41.77 -14.68
C ASN A 439 24.75 -42.15 -15.90
#